data_AF-A0A4Y0BM75-F1
#
_entry.id   AF-A0A4Y0BM75-F1
#
_cell.length_a   1.000
_cell.length_b   1.000
_cell.length_c   1.000
_cell.angle_alpha   90.00
_cell.angle_beta   90.00
_cell.angle_gamma   90.00
#
_symmetry.space_group_name_H-M   'P 1'
#
loop_
_entity.id
_entity.type
_entity.pdbx_description
1 polymer ?
#
loop_
_entity_poly.entity_id
_entity_poly.type
_entity_poly.pdbx_seq_one_letter_code
_entity_poly.pdbx_strand_id
1 'polypeptide(L)'
;MIFARMISTLLFASALFLPITYGLECYSCSTDNSDLDCDNLATLEKVTCKPFSATNHPVQPVCGYKRLIPSSNGSPERIWRGCAVSGECALLSRQGNEAFNSVFRMSACEECEQEDCNAPKNHGTIVRHGYLTWYTVSTLVVINVVLLKMGFTLDE
;
A
#
# COMPACT_ATOMS: atom_id res chain seq x y z
N MET A 1 42.08 -5.65 17.02
CA MET A 1 41.40 -5.59 15.71
C MET A 1 40.20 -6.53 15.57
N ILE A 2 40.17 -7.70 16.22
CA ILE A 2 39.05 -8.67 16.11
C ILE A 2 37.75 -8.17 16.77
N PHE A 3 37.86 -7.50 17.92
CA PHE A 3 36.70 -6.94 18.65
C PHE A 3 35.94 -5.85 17.85
N ALA A 4 36.65 -5.02 17.08
CA ALA A 4 36.02 -3.98 16.26
C ALA A 4 35.20 -4.57 15.08
N ARG A 5 35.62 -5.73 14.55
CA ARG A 5 34.91 -6.42 13.48
C ARG A 5 33.59 -7.03 13.96
N MET A 6 33.58 -7.60 15.17
CA MET A 6 32.38 -8.18 15.80
C MET A 6 31.31 -7.12 16.09
N ILE A 7 31.72 -5.94 16.59
CA ILE A 7 30.80 -4.83 16.89
C ILE A 7 30.17 -4.26 15.61
N SER A 8 30.95 -4.13 14.53
CA SER A 8 30.44 -3.64 13.25
C SER A 8 29.42 -4.59 12.62
N THR A 9 29.64 -5.92 12.68
CA THR A 9 28.67 -6.91 12.21
C THR A 9 27.41 -6.95 13.07
N LEU A 10 27.53 -6.75 14.39
CA LEU A 10 26.37 -6.72 15.30
C LEU A 10 25.49 -5.48 15.04
N LEU A 11 26.10 -4.32 14.81
CA LEU A 11 25.40 -3.07 14.50
C LEU A 11 24.68 -3.15 13.14
N PHE A 12 25.31 -3.73 12.12
CA PHE A 12 24.68 -3.97 10.82
C PHE A 12 23.52 -4.98 10.91
N ALA A 13 23.67 -6.05 11.71
CA ALA A 13 22.59 -6.99 11.95
C ALA A 13 21.42 -6.30 12.67
N SER A 14 21.67 -5.47 13.69
CA SER A 14 20.60 -4.75 14.40
C SER A 14 19.87 -3.71 13.55
N ALA A 15 20.54 -3.09 12.58
CA ALA A 15 19.90 -2.15 11.66
C ALA A 15 18.92 -2.83 10.68
N LEU A 16 19.13 -4.12 10.38
CA LEU A 16 18.23 -4.94 9.56
C LEU A 16 17.00 -5.46 10.32
N PHE A 17 17.01 -5.42 11.65
CA PHE A 17 15.92 -5.89 12.51
C PHE A 17 15.04 -4.79 13.09
N LEU A 18 15.25 -3.52 12.72
CA LEU A 18 14.22 -2.51 12.99
C LEU A 18 12.98 -2.90 12.19
N PRO A 19 11.82 -3.14 12.83
CA PRO A 19 10.58 -3.33 12.10
C PRO A 19 10.25 -1.99 11.47
N ILE A 20 10.70 -1.79 10.22
CA ILE A 20 10.26 -0.65 9.44
C ILE A 20 8.83 -0.98 9.04
N THR A 21 7.89 -0.64 9.94
CA THR A 21 6.48 -0.65 9.63
C THR A 21 6.24 0.53 8.70
N TYR A 22 6.52 0.35 7.41
CA TYR A 22 5.96 1.20 6.37
C TYR A 22 4.44 0.99 6.47
N GLY A 23 3.74 1.92 7.11
CA GLY A 23 2.29 1.88 7.19
C GLY A 23 1.73 2.05 5.78
N LEU A 24 0.76 1.24 5.40
CA LEU A 24 0.12 1.30 4.08
C LEU A 24 -0.43 2.70 3.83
N GLU A 25 0.03 3.39 2.79
CA GLU A 25 -0.49 4.69 2.38
C GLU A 25 -1.53 4.55 1.27
N CYS A 26 -2.68 5.20 1.47
CA CYS A 26 -3.80 5.15 0.54
C CYS A 26 -4.31 6.56 0.25
N TYR A 27 -4.85 6.78 -0.95
CA TYR A 27 -5.60 8.00 -1.23
C TYR A 27 -6.86 8.06 -0.37
N SER A 28 -7.17 9.25 0.16
CA SER A 28 -8.34 9.51 1.01
C SER A 28 -9.23 10.56 0.35
N CYS A 29 -10.51 10.22 0.15
CA CYS A 29 -11.51 11.15 -0.37
C CYS A 29 -12.92 10.65 -0.08
N SER A 30 -13.86 11.58 0.12
CA SER A 30 -15.28 11.26 0.17
C SER A 30 -16.10 12.40 -0.41
N THR A 31 -16.89 12.10 -1.44
CA THR A 31 -17.86 13.04 -2.02
C THR A 31 -19.06 13.29 -1.10
N ASP A 32 -19.26 12.46 -0.07
CA ASP A 32 -20.36 12.66 0.89
C ASP A 32 -20.10 13.86 1.81
N ASN A 33 -18.82 14.18 2.06
CA ASN A 33 -18.40 15.21 3.01
C ASN A 33 -17.69 16.39 2.34
N SER A 34 -17.44 16.34 1.04
CA SER A 34 -16.74 17.39 0.31
C SER A 34 -17.12 17.39 -1.17
N ASP A 35 -17.14 18.56 -1.80
CA ASP A 35 -17.29 18.71 -3.26
C ASP A 35 -15.96 18.42 -4.01
N LEU A 36 -15.04 17.68 -3.38
CA LEU A 36 -13.74 17.37 -3.95
C LEU A 36 -13.89 16.35 -5.08
N ASP A 37 -13.18 16.58 -6.19
CA ASP A 37 -13.11 15.62 -7.28
C ASP A 37 -12.28 14.39 -6.85
N CYS A 38 -12.98 13.39 -6.31
CA CYS A 38 -12.38 12.14 -5.86
C CYS A 38 -11.81 11.26 -6.97
N ASP A 39 -11.96 11.62 -8.25
CA ASP A 39 -11.29 10.94 -9.36
C ASP A 39 -9.96 11.60 -9.75
N ASN A 40 -9.73 12.85 -9.35
CA ASN A 40 -8.47 13.55 -9.58
C ASN A 40 -7.42 13.25 -8.50
N LEU A 41 -6.63 12.18 -8.70
CA LEU A 41 -5.57 11.77 -7.77
C LEU A 41 -4.53 12.84 -7.44
N ALA A 42 -4.31 13.82 -8.34
CA ALA A 42 -3.30 14.86 -8.14
C ALA A 42 -3.65 15.80 -6.98
N THR A 43 -4.94 15.89 -6.64
CA THR A 43 -5.46 16.75 -5.57
C THR A 43 -5.80 15.98 -4.29
N LEU A 44 -5.68 14.66 -4.31
CA LEU A 44 -6.06 13.83 -3.16
C LEU A 44 -4.94 13.75 -2.13
N GLU A 45 -5.33 13.87 -0.87
CA GLU A 45 -4.46 13.60 0.26
C GLU A 45 -4.23 12.09 0.38
N LYS A 46 -3.02 11.73 0.80
CA LYS A 46 -2.67 10.37 1.19
C LYS A 46 -2.68 10.25 2.69
N VAL A 47 -3.22 9.14 3.19
CA VAL A 47 -3.27 8.86 4.62
C VAL A 47 -2.59 7.53 4.91
N THR A 48 -1.82 7.49 6.00
CA THR A 48 -1.23 6.27 6.50
C THR A 48 -2.27 5.46 7.28
N CYS A 49 -2.54 4.24 6.81
CA CYS A 49 -3.51 3.36 7.43
C CYS A 49 -2.97 2.75 8.71
N LYS A 50 -3.70 2.96 9.80
CA LYS A 50 -3.46 2.28 11.07
C LYS A 50 -4.25 0.97 11.11
N PRO A 51 -3.71 -0.09 11.73
CA PRO A 51 -4.47 -1.32 11.93
C PRO A 51 -5.80 -1.05 12.65
N PHE A 52 -6.83 -1.77 12.22
CA PHE A 52 -8.13 -1.71 12.86
C PHE A 52 -8.12 -2.62 14.09
N SER A 53 -8.71 -2.16 15.20
CA SER A 53 -8.73 -2.82 16.52
C SER A 53 -7.47 -2.69 17.38
N ALA A 54 -7.67 -2.62 18.69
CA ALA A 54 -6.62 -2.41 19.69
C ALA A 54 -5.96 -3.73 20.13
N THR A 55 -4.64 -3.76 19.97
CA THR A 55 -3.62 -4.52 20.72
C THR A 55 -3.58 -6.05 20.59
N ASN A 56 -4.72 -6.77 20.57
CA ASN A 56 -4.68 -8.24 20.69
C ASN A 56 -4.87 -8.98 19.36
N HIS A 57 -5.66 -8.44 18.44
CA HIS A 57 -5.89 -9.00 17.10
C HIS A 57 -6.04 -7.86 16.09
N PRO A 58 -4.94 -7.17 15.72
CA PRO A 58 -5.00 -6.09 14.76
C PRO A 58 -5.42 -6.65 13.40
N VAL A 59 -6.50 -6.10 12.84
CA VAL A 59 -6.92 -6.41 11.48
C VAL A 59 -6.10 -5.52 10.55
N GLN A 60 -5.38 -6.17 9.63
CA GLN A 60 -4.52 -5.48 8.69
C GLN A 60 -5.37 -4.58 7.78
N PRO A 61 -5.03 -3.28 7.67
CA PRO A 61 -5.78 -2.37 6.82
C PRO A 61 -5.40 -2.60 5.36
N VAL A 62 -6.34 -2.32 4.46
CA VAL A 62 -6.14 -2.32 3.01
C VAL A 62 -6.57 -0.97 2.44
N CYS A 63 -6.11 -0.62 1.24
CA CYS A 63 -6.67 0.53 0.53
C CYS A 63 -7.99 0.13 -0.12
N GLY A 64 -9.03 0.93 0.10
CA GLY A 64 -10.35 0.73 -0.47
C GLY A 64 -10.74 1.83 -1.45
N TYR A 65 -11.54 1.44 -2.45
CA TYR A 65 -12.24 2.32 -3.38
C TYR A 65 -13.68 1.85 -3.54
N LYS A 66 -14.64 2.78 -3.43
CA LYS A 66 -16.07 2.52 -3.63
C LYS A 66 -16.67 3.60 -4.52
N ARG A 67 -17.48 3.19 -5.49
CA ARG A 67 -18.25 4.08 -6.35
C ARG A 67 -19.71 3.68 -6.36
N LEU A 68 -20.57 4.57 -5.88
CA LEU A 68 -22.01 4.44 -5.90
C LEU A 68 -22.58 5.31 -7.02
N ILE A 69 -23.37 4.71 -7.89
CA ILE A 69 -24.10 5.43 -8.94
C ILE A 69 -25.55 5.55 -8.47
N PRO A 70 -26.18 6.73 -8.62
CA PRO A 70 -27.57 6.91 -8.27
C PRO A 70 -28.47 6.09 -9.22
N SER A 71 -29.55 5.54 -8.66
CA SER A 71 -30.59 4.82 -9.39
C SER A 71 -31.47 5.75 -10.25
N SER A 72 -31.46 7.05 -9.97
CA SER A 72 -32.20 8.09 -10.70
C SER A 72 -31.27 9.24 -11.12
N ASN A 73 -31.56 9.86 -12.28
CA ASN A 73 -30.70 10.88 -12.89
C ASN A 73 -30.62 12.23 -12.13
N GLY A 74 -31.18 12.32 -10.91
CA GLY A 74 -31.27 13.56 -10.14
C GLY A 74 -30.24 13.72 -9.03
N SER A 75 -29.44 12.69 -8.73
CA SER A 75 -28.41 12.73 -7.70
C SER A 75 -27.02 12.64 -8.32
N PRO A 76 -25.97 13.19 -7.69
CA PRO A 76 -24.60 12.97 -8.11
C PRO A 76 -24.12 11.57 -7.72
N GLU A 77 -23.11 11.08 -8.43
CA GLU A 77 -22.37 9.88 -8.03
C GLU A 77 -21.64 10.10 -6.70
N ARG A 78 -21.47 9.04 -5.93
CA ARG A 78 -20.71 9.09 -4.68
C ARG A 78 -19.48 8.22 -4.76
N ILE A 79 -18.34 8.79 -4.41
CA ILE A 79 -17.05 8.12 -4.42
C ILE A 79 -16.43 8.19 -3.03
N TRP A 80 -15.90 7.05 -2.59
CA TRP A 80 -15.13 6.94 -1.36
C TRP A 80 -13.80 6.25 -1.62
N ARG A 81 -12.74 6.81 -1.05
CA ARG A 81 -11.37 6.27 -1.02
C ARG A 81 -10.81 6.38 0.38
N GLY A 82 -10.08 5.37 0.82
CA GLY A 82 -9.35 5.44 2.09
C GLY A 82 -8.92 4.08 2.60
N CYS A 83 -8.59 4.02 3.88
CA CYS A 83 -8.28 2.79 4.59
C CYS A 83 -9.56 1.99 4.82
N ALA A 84 -9.58 0.72 4.40
CA ALA A 84 -10.68 -0.20 4.55
C ALA A 84 -10.23 -1.48 5.26
N VAL A 85 -11.21 -2.25 5.74
CA VAL A 85 -10.99 -3.59 6.28
C VAL A 85 -11.05 -4.59 5.12
N SER A 86 -10.09 -5.52 5.06
CA SER A 86 -10.08 -6.57 4.03
C SER A 86 -11.39 -7.39 4.07
N GLY A 87 -11.99 -7.59 2.89
CA GLY A 87 -13.21 -8.36 2.70
C GLY A 87 -14.50 -7.54 2.77
N GLU A 88 -14.46 -6.23 2.99
CA GLU A 88 -15.64 -5.38 3.02
C GLU A 88 -16.37 -5.37 1.66
N CYS A 89 -15.64 -5.24 0.55
CA CYS A 89 -16.19 -5.30 -0.79
C CYS A 89 -16.81 -6.66 -1.13
N ALA A 90 -16.25 -7.76 -0.61
CA ALA A 90 -16.84 -9.08 -0.76
C ALA A 90 -18.21 -9.16 -0.05
N LEU A 91 -18.33 -8.57 1.14
CA LEU A 91 -19.59 -8.50 1.88
C LEU A 91 -20.62 -7.58 1.18
N LEU A 92 -20.19 -6.39 0.74
CA LEU A 92 -21.04 -5.44 0.04
C LEU A 92 -21.53 -5.98 -1.30
N SER A 93 -20.70 -6.73 -2.03
CA SER A 93 -21.12 -7.38 -3.28
C SER A 93 -22.21 -8.44 -3.06
N ARG A 94 -22.20 -9.12 -1.90
CA ARG A 94 -23.20 -10.14 -1.55
C ARG A 94 -24.51 -9.53 -1.07
N GLN A 95 -24.44 -8.42 -0.31
CA GLN A 95 -25.62 -7.66 0.10
C GLN A 95 -26.22 -6.88 -1.08
N GLY A 96 -25.44 -6.61 -2.13
CA GLY A 96 -25.93 -6.02 -3.38
C GLY A 96 -26.62 -4.68 -3.14
N ASN A 97 -27.77 -4.48 -3.78
CA ASN A 97 -28.59 -3.27 -3.64
C ASN A 97 -29.31 -3.17 -2.29
N GLU A 98 -29.20 -4.17 -1.40
CA GLU A 98 -29.80 -4.10 -0.06
C GLU A 98 -28.90 -3.37 0.95
N ALA A 99 -27.58 -3.36 0.70
CA ALA A 99 -26.62 -2.62 1.53
C ALA A 99 -26.76 -1.11 1.40
N PHE A 100 -27.29 -0.64 0.27
CA PHE A 100 -27.42 0.77 -0.05
C PHE A 100 -28.91 1.08 -0.23
N ASN A 101 -29.41 2.14 0.42
CA ASN A 101 -30.78 2.61 0.23
C ASN A 101 -31.11 2.65 -1.28
N SER A 102 -32.34 2.29 -1.67
CA SER A 102 -32.81 2.10 -3.08
C SER A 102 -32.45 3.21 -4.09
N VAL A 103 -31.99 4.36 -3.59
CA VAL A 103 -31.49 5.52 -4.30
C VAL A 103 -30.11 5.30 -4.93
N PHE A 104 -29.25 4.41 -4.41
CA PHE A 104 -27.90 4.19 -4.94
C PHE A 104 -27.62 2.71 -5.17
N ARG A 105 -26.84 2.42 -6.22
CA ARG A 105 -26.31 1.08 -6.52
C ARG A 105 -24.79 1.11 -6.52
N MET A 106 -24.18 0.05 -6.00
CA MET A 106 -22.74 -0.13 -6.08
C MET A 106 -22.32 -0.42 -7.52
N SER A 107 -21.41 0.39 -8.05
CA SER A 107 -20.86 0.22 -9.40
C SER A 107 -19.46 -0.38 -9.40
N ALA A 108 -18.64 -0.01 -8.41
CA ALA A 108 -17.31 -0.53 -8.23
C ALA A 108 -16.97 -0.57 -6.73
N CYS A 109 -16.40 -1.67 -6.29
CA CYS A 109 -15.84 -1.83 -4.95
C CYS A 109 -14.55 -2.61 -5.10
N GLU A 110 -13.42 -1.99 -4.76
CA GLU A 110 -12.10 -2.59 -4.87
C GLU A 110 -11.30 -2.43 -3.58
N GLU A 111 -10.51 -3.46 -3.28
CA GLU A 111 -9.60 -3.51 -2.15
C GLU A 111 -8.24 -3.99 -2.63
N CYS A 112 -7.17 -3.42 -2.08
CA CYS A 112 -5.82 -3.79 -2.44
C CYS A 112 -4.82 -3.48 -1.31
N GLU A 113 -3.78 -4.29 -1.22
CA GLU A 113 -2.80 -4.29 -0.12
C GLU A 113 -1.52 -3.50 -0.43
N GLN A 114 -1.50 -2.75 -1.52
CA GLN A 114 -0.31 -2.05 -2.02
C GLN A 114 -0.46 -0.54 -1.80
N GLU A 115 0.65 0.17 -1.63
CA GLU A 115 0.60 1.63 -1.53
C GLU A 115 -0.01 2.24 -2.79
N ASP A 116 -0.82 3.29 -2.61
CA ASP A 116 -1.45 4.07 -3.68
C ASP A 116 -2.33 3.25 -4.66
N CYS A 117 -2.69 2.03 -4.30
CA CYS A 117 -3.32 1.10 -5.23
C CYS A 117 -4.82 1.36 -5.43
N ASN A 118 -5.44 2.16 -4.55
CA ASN A 118 -6.83 2.58 -4.68
C ASN A 118 -7.00 3.77 -5.63
N ALA A 119 -6.17 3.84 -6.67
CA ALA A 119 -6.36 4.71 -7.83
C ALA A 119 -7.51 4.18 -8.71
N PRO A 120 -8.25 5.04 -9.43
CA PRO A 120 -9.19 4.56 -10.45
C PRO A 120 -8.40 3.76 -11.49
N LYS A 121 -8.76 2.48 -11.66
CA LYS A 121 -8.22 1.64 -12.74
C LYS A 121 -8.81 2.10 -14.07
N ASN A 122 -8.27 3.19 -14.62
CA ASN A 122 -8.18 3.29 -16.06
C ASN A 122 -7.32 2.10 -16.50
N HIS A 123 -7.72 1.36 -17.53
CA HIS A 123 -7.06 0.13 -18.02
C HIS A 123 -5.61 0.35 -18.55
N GLY A 124 -4.84 1.29 -18.00
CA GLY A 124 -3.43 1.49 -18.27
C GLY A 124 -2.60 0.63 -17.32
N THR A 125 -1.80 -0.25 -17.90
CA THR A 125 -0.73 -1.01 -17.24
C THR A 125 0.09 -0.14 -16.29
N ILE A 126 -0.05 -0.37 -14.99
CA ILE A 126 0.79 0.23 -13.96
C ILE A 126 2.17 -0.45 -14.06
N VAL A 127 3.15 0.28 -14.59
CA VAL A 127 4.55 -0.16 -14.63
C VAL A 127 5.14 0.02 -13.23
N ARG A 128 5.08 -1.03 -12.42
CA ARG A 128 5.67 -1.07 -11.07
C ARG A 128 7.20 -0.90 -11.20
N HIS A 129 7.73 0.29 -10.92
CA HIS A 129 9.17 0.50 -10.73
C HIS A 129 9.57 -0.13 -9.38
N GLY A 130 9.97 -1.39 -9.43
CA GLY A 130 10.30 -2.18 -8.25
C GLY A 130 11.64 -1.78 -7.64
N TYR A 131 11.60 -1.09 -6.50
CA TYR A 131 12.73 -0.84 -5.60
C TYR A 131 13.55 -2.10 -5.24
N LEU A 132 12.97 -3.30 -5.40
CA LEU A 132 13.62 -4.60 -5.27
C LEU A 132 14.80 -4.82 -6.25
N THR A 133 14.80 -4.16 -7.41
CA THR A 133 15.90 -4.30 -8.38
C THR A 133 17.17 -3.59 -7.94
N TRP A 134 17.07 -2.47 -7.21
CA TRP A 134 18.28 -1.74 -6.77
C TRP A 134 19.02 -2.43 -5.63
N TYR A 135 18.29 -3.03 -4.69
CA TYR A 135 18.91 -3.77 -3.58
C TYR A 135 19.65 -5.01 -4.10
N THR A 136 19.06 -5.77 -5.01
CA THR A 136 19.71 -6.97 -5.59
C THR A 136 20.98 -6.62 -6.37
N VAL A 137 20.96 -5.56 -7.18
CA VAL A 137 22.16 -5.09 -7.90
C VAL A 137 23.23 -4.60 -6.94
N SER A 138 22.86 -3.81 -5.92
CA SER A 138 23.83 -3.28 -4.94
C SER A 138 24.49 -4.39 -4.13
N THR A 139 23.73 -5.42 -3.74
CA THR A 139 24.28 -6.55 -2.98
C THR A 139 25.24 -7.39 -3.84
N LEU A 140 24.92 -7.60 -5.12
CA LEU A 140 25.79 -8.30 -6.07
C LEU A 140 27.11 -7.56 -6.31
N VAL A 141 27.09 -6.22 -6.39
CA VAL A 141 28.31 -5.41 -6.54
C VAL A 141 29.19 -5.54 -5.29
N VAL A 142 28.61 -5.44 -4.09
CA VAL A 142 29.34 -5.58 -2.84
C VAL A 142 29.97 -6.98 -2.72
N ILE A 143 29.23 -8.04 -3.03
CA ILE A 143 29.74 -9.42 -3.01
C ILE A 143 30.92 -9.59 -3.97
N ASN A 144 30.82 -9.08 -5.20
CA ASN A 144 31.91 -9.16 -6.17
C ASN A 144 33.16 -8.41 -5.71
N VAL A 145 33.02 -7.20 -5.16
CA VAL A 145 34.15 -6.43 -4.63
C VAL A 145 34.82 -7.15 -3.46
N VAL A 146 34.03 -7.76 -2.57
CA VAL A 146 34.56 -8.53 -1.43
C VAL A 146 35.29 -9.79 -1.90
N LEU A 147 34.73 -10.55 -2.84
CA LEU A 147 35.36 -11.74 -3.40
C LEU A 147 36.66 -11.41 -4.14
N LEU A 148 36.69 -10.34 -4.93
CA LEU A 148 37.91 -9.84 -5.57
C LEU A 148 38.99 -9.51 -4.53
N LYS A 149 38.61 -8.84 -3.45
CA LYS A 149 39.55 -8.44 -2.39
C LYS A 149 40.07 -9.63 -1.57
N MET A 150 39.29 -10.70 -1.43
CA MET A 150 39.71 -11.94 -0.75
C MET A 150 40.57 -12.85 -1.64
N GLY A 151 40.32 -12.87 -2.95
CA GLY A 151 41.16 -13.60 -3.92
C GLY A 151 42.58 -13.03 -4.03
N PHE A 152 42.74 -11.71 -3.85
CA PHE A 152 44.04 -11.05 -3.84
C PHE A 152 44.87 -11.28 -2.55
N THR A 153 44.29 -11.85 -1.49
CA THR A 153 44.99 -12.09 -0.22
C THR A 153 45.48 -13.54 -0.03
N LEU A 154 45.39 -14.38 -1.07
CA LEU A 154 45.85 -15.77 -1.04
C LEU A 154 47.19 -16.02 -1.75
N ASP A 155 47.82 -14.98 -2.31
CA ASP A 155 49.09 -15.05 -3.06
C ASP A 155 50.26 -14.32 -2.36
N GLU A 156 50.31 -14.30 -1.03
CA GLU A 156 51.51 -13.93 -0.25
C GLU A 156 51.81 -14.89 0.89
#